data_AF-A0A959T8T0-F1
#
_entry.id   AF-A0A959T8T0-F1
#
_cell.length_a   1.000
_cell.length_b   1.000
_cell.length_c   1.000
_cell.angle_alpha   90.00
_cell.angle_beta   90.00
_cell.angle_gamma   90.00
#
_symmetry.space_group_name_H-M   'P 1'
#
loop_
_entity.id
_entity.type
_entity.pdbx_description
1 polymer ?
#
loop_
_entity_poly.entity_id
_entity_poly.type
_entity_poly.pdbx_seq_one_letter_code
_entity_poly.pdbx_strand_id
1 'polypeptide(L)' 'IFRRFHRGGDEETRRTKGTGLGLYLVGRTLEAMGGSVLVGDRPGGGAIFTATFPIS' A
#
# COMPACT_ATOMS: atom_id res chain seq x y z
N ILE A 1 3.83 -3.48 -5.19
CA ILE A 1 3.50 -3.54 -3.74
C ILE A 1 2.07 -3.95 -3.38
N PHE A 2 1.05 -3.74 -4.23
CA PHE A 2 -0.35 -4.10 -3.90
C PHE A 2 -0.76 -5.56 -4.20
N ARG A 3 0.17 -6.38 -4.69
CA ARG A 3 -0.07 -7.82 -4.88
C ARG A 3 0.09 -8.55 -3.56
N ARG A 4 -0.70 -9.62 -3.36
CA ARG A 4 -0.45 -10.61 -2.29
C ARG A 4 1.03 -10.98 -2.31
N PHE A 5 1.70 -10.82 -1.17
CA PHE A 5 3.12 -11.13 -0.96
C PHE A 5 4.17 -10.20 -1.59
N HIS A 6 3.82 -9.03 -2.11
CA HIS A 6 4.84 -8.11 -2.61
C HIS A 6 5.58 -7.42 -1.45
N ARG A 7 6.78 -7.93 -1.14
CA ARG A 7 7.73 -7.36 -0.19
C ARG A 7 8.79 -6.60 -1.00
N GLY A 8 8.74 -5.27 -0.97
CA GLY A 8 9.76 -4.42 -1.59
C GLY A 8 10.80 -4.01 -0.56
N GLY A 9 12.04 -4.47 -0.74
CA GLY A 9 13.22 -3.89 -0.10
C GLY A 9 13.57 -4.39 1.31
N ASP A 10 14.81 -4.85 1.42
CA ASP A 10 15.69 -5.07 2.57
C ASP A 10 15.20 -5.85 3.79
N GLU A 11 15.87 -6.99 3.98
CA GLU A 11 15.91 -7.83 5.18
C GLU A 11 16.22 -7.09 6.50
N GLU A 12 16.57 -5.80 6.45
CA GLU A 12 17.10 -5.02 7.57
C GLU A 12 16.03 -4.37 8.46
N THR A 13 14.78 -4.21 8.00
CA THR A 13 13.68 -3.66 8.82
C THR A 13 12.89 -4.76 9.55
N ARG A 14 13.61 -5.70 10.19
CA ARG A 14 13.02 -6.69 11.12
C ARG A 14 12.57 -6.01 12.42
N ARG A 15 11.41 -5.35 12.43
CA ARG A 15 10.78 -4.93 13.70
C ARG A 15 9.27 -4.99 13.80
N THR A 16 8.53 -5.40 12.75
CA THR A 16 7.08 -5.60 12.87
C THR A 16 6.64 -6.89 12.21
N LYS A 17 6.17 -7.85 13.00
CA LYS A 17 5.52 -9.10 12.55
C LYS A 17 4.21 -8.75 11.83
N GLY A 18 4.28 -8.32 10.59
CA GLY A 18 3.14 -8.16 9.70
C GLY A 18 3.22 -9.21 8.59
N THR A 19 2.11 -9.89 8.29
CA THR A 19 2.02 -10.87 7.19
C THR A 19 2.19 -10.27 5.80
N GLY A 20 2.37 -8.94 5.69
CA GLY A 20 2.37 -8.20 4.42
C GLY A 20 0.97 -8.07 3.81
N LEU A 21 -0.08 -8.37 4.57
CA LEU A 21 -1.46 -8.33 4.09
C LEU A 21 -2.11 -6.94 4.14
N GLY A 22 -1.58 -6.01 4.94
CA GLY A 22 -2.21 -4.70 5.16
C GLY A 22 -2.46 -3.94 3.85
N LEU A 23 -1.43 -3.81 3.02
CA LEU A 23 -1.55 -3.07 1.76
C LEU A 23 -2.37 -3.81 0.69
N TYR A 24 -2.37 -5.14 0.74
CA TYR A 24 -3.25 -5.95 -0.10
C TYR A 24 -4.73 -5.74 0.26
N LEU A 25 -5.05 -5.71 1.56
CA LEU A 25 -6.41 -5.42 2.03
C LEU A 25 -6.86 -4.03 1.61
N VAL A 26 -6.00 -3.01 1.76
CA VAL A 26 -6.28 -1.63 1.31
C VAL A 26 -6.65 -1.58 -0.18
N GLY A 27 -5.86 -2.22 -1.05
CA GLY A 27 -6.16 -2.26 -2.48
C GLY A 27 -7.50 -2.93 -2.77
N ARG A 28 -7.76 -4.08 -2.17
CA ARG A 28 -9.02 -4.83 -2.34
C ARG A 28 -10.24 -4.05 -1.86
N THR A 29 -10.11 -3.34 -0.73
CA THR A 29 -11.19 -2.51 -0.19
C THR A 29 -11.48 -1.33 -1.09
N LEU A 30 -10.45 -0.63 -1.58
CA LEU A 30 -10.62 0.52 -2.47
C LEU A 30 -11.22 0.11 -3.82
N GLU A 31 -10.76 -1.00 -4.42
CA GLU A 31 -11.37 -1.57 -5.62
C GLU A 31 -12.86 -1.87 -5.42
N ALA A 32 -13.24 -2.46 -4.28
CA ALA A 32 -14.64 -2.74 -3.96
C ALA A 32 -15.49 -1.46 -3.75
N MET A 33 -14.86 -0.36 -3.36
CA MET A 33 -15.49 0.96 -3.24
C MET A 33 -15.50 1.76 -4.55
N GLY A 34 -15.03 1.18 -5.66
CA GLY A 34 -14.85 1.89 -6.94
C GLY A 34 -13.74 2.95 -6.91
N GLY A 35 -12.91 2.93 -5.87
CA GLY A 35 -11.75 3.79 -5.69
C GLY A 35 -10.45 3.16 -6.20
N SER A 36 -9.33 3.85 -5.97
CA SER A 36 -8.00 3.35 -6.34
C SER A 36 -6.94 3.77 -5.33
N VAL A 37 -5.78 3.11 -5.35
CA VAL A 37 -4.61 3.48 -4.56
C VAL A 37 -3.36 3.53 -5.41
N LEU A 38 -2.57 4.59 -5.21
CA LEU A 38 -1.27 4.79 -5.83
C LEU A 38 -0.20 4.87 -4.75
N VAL A 39 1.02 4.48 -5.10
CA VAL A 39 2.21 4.73 -4.29
C VAL A 39 3.19 5.57 -5.09
N GLY A 40 3.81 6.53 -4.44
CA GLY A 40 4.89 7.34 -5.01
C GLY A 40 5.93 7.67 -3.96
N ASP A 41 7.06 8.22 -4.41
CA ASP A 41 8.12 8.64 -3.52
C ASP A 41 7.82 10.02 -2.91
N ARG A 42 8.16 10.20 -1.64
CA ARG A 42 8.07 11.51 -0.99
C ARG A 42 9.36 12.30 -1.23
N PRO A 43 9.29 13.58 -1.65
CA PRO A 43 10.45 14.47 -1.57
C PRO A 43 10.97 14.55 -0.13
N GLY A 44 12.21 14.11 0.10
CA GLY A 44 12.80 13.98 1.43
C GLY A 44 12.82 12.54 2.00
N GLY A 45 12.40 11.55 1.21
CA GLY A 45 12.50 10.13 1.55
C GLY A 45 11.22 9.54 2.13
N GLY A 46 11.10 8.21 1.99
CA GLY A 46 9.88 7.46 2.32
C GLY A 46 8.86 7.44 1.19
N ALA A 47 7.67 6.93 1.49
CA ALA A 47 6.59 6.71 0.51
C ALA A 47 5.35 7.56 0.81
N ILE A 48 4.69 8.02 -0.25
CA ILE A 48 3.34 8.60 -0.22
C ILE A 48 2.37 7.57 -0.77
N PHE A 49 1.27 7.34 -0.04
CA PHE A 49 0.14 6.55 -0.50
C PHE A 49 -1.03 7.47 -0.75
N THR A 50 -1.59 7.43 -1.96
CA THR A 50 -2.73 8.27 -2.36
C THR A 50 -3.92 7.37 -2.64
N ALA A 51 -5.01 7.55 -1.90
CA ALA A 51 -6.28 6.87 -2.13
C ALA A 51 -7.28 7.81 -2.81
N THR A 52 -7.99 7.32 -3.82
CA THR A 52 -9.07 8.05 -4.49
C THR A 52 -10.39 7.31 -4.30
N PHE A 53 -11.47 8.07 -4.20
CA PHE A 53 -12.83 7.57 -4.03
C PHE A 53 -13.75 8.25 -5.05
N PRO A 54 -14.75 7.52 -5.59
CA PRO A 54 -15.80 8.15 -6.39
C PRO A 54 -16.65 9.08 -5.52
N ILE A 55 -17.14 10.16 -6.12
CA ILE A 55 -18.05 11.12 -5.48
C ILE A 55 -19.48 10.65 -5.77
N SER A 56 -20.32 10.56 -4.73
CA SER A 56 -21.74 10.21 -4.85
C SER A 56 -22.60 11.41 -5.23
#